data_AF-A0A202E1Q5-F1
#
_entry.id   AF-A0A202E1Q5-F1
#
_cell.length_a   1.000
_cell.length_b   1.000
_cell.length_c   1.000
_cell.angle_alpha   90.00
_cell.angle_beta   90.00
_cell.angle_gamma   90.00
#
_symmetry.space_group_name_H-M   'P 1'
#
loop_
_entity.id
_entity.type
_entity.pdbx_description
1 polymer ?
#
loop_
_entity_poly.entity_id
_entity_poly.type
_entity_poly.pdbx_seq_one_letter_code
_entity_poly.pdbx_strand_id
1 'polypeptide(L)'
;MKQRYAGKAMTVVTLGLVLIGLLPIHAWAQDASETAPAPDQTQPIQKVGPPSVKVLQIVESGTISRKYTSALPTLLGHVAEETSVHVERIQDVAASFEDERIFDYPFIYVNYADREKWEFSETERRNIRAYLERGGFIHIDAGISAAFLRNEKNAGQHHSFAEWEASPDVADAFKSIFPGRKFKPLGRSHKVFSCFYEGLPDTEKLPETVREFVINEKWPQGTYSFVGLTVKGRLAVLCSPIIAMGWGKNQLGNWETTIGFRIREGGKGLSENLETAAYGGKRFDTRREDGALDVVFCEQAATPAWVQEPNGVWRMFAYYRSTEISEFAHDFYTQLGVNIMIYALTH
;
A
#
# COMPACT_ATOMS: atom_id res chain seq x y z
N MET A 1 2.67 42.84 65.29
CA MET A 1 2.55 43.71 64.09
C MET A 1 1.16 43.45 63.50
N LYS A 2 0.23 44.39 63.25
CA LYS A 2 0.23 45.88 63.17
C LYS A 2 1.26 46.45 62.19
N GLN A 3 0.98 47.33 61.20
CA GLN A 3 -0.23 48.03 60.65
C GLN A 3 0.04 48.29 59.14
N ARG A 4 -0.87 48.52 58.17
CA ARG A 4 -2.26 49.06 58.03
C ARG A 4 -2.35 50.58 57.77
N TYR A 5 -3.10 50.96 56.71
CA TYR A 5 -3.37 52.30 56.12
C TYR A 5 -2.21 52.91 55.27
N ALA A 6 -2.41 53.92 54.39
CA ALA A 6 -3.46 54.28 53.40
C ALA A 6 -3.09 55.59 52.64
N GLY A 7 -3.77 55.94 51.55
CA GLY A 7 -3.68 57.26 50.87
C GLY A 7 -4.80 57.49 49.83
N LYS A 8 -5.29 58.73 49.63
CA LYS A 8 -6.49 59.03 48.80
C LYS A 8 -6.57 60.49 48.29
N ALA A 9 -6.97 60.69 47.03
CA ALA A 9 -7.31 61.97 46.35
C ALA A 9 -8.08 61.65 45.03
N MET A 10 -9.10 62.35 44.49
CA MET A 10 -9.97 63.48 44.91
C MET A 10 -9.33 64.88 44.92
N THR A 11 -9.83 65.95 44.26
CA THR A 11 -11.06 66.22 43.45
C THR A 11 -10.92 67.51 42.59
N VAL A 12 -11.70 67.66 41.49
CA VAL A 12 -12.34 68.88 40.90
C VAL A 12 -12.73 68.52 39.43
N VAL A 13 -13.98 68.40 38.95
CA VAL A 13 -15.24 69.20 39.01
C VAL A 13 -15.29 70.37 38.01
N THR A 14 -16.19 70.29 37.01
CA THR A 14 -16.98 71.41 36.42
C THR A 14 -18.16 70.81 35.61
N LEU A 15 -19.30 71.52 35.53
CA LEU A 15 -20.52 71.12 34.81
C LEU A 15 -20.58 71.68 33.38
N GLY A 16 -21.40 71.06 32.51
CA GLY A 16 -21.86 71.63 31.24
C GLY A 16 -23.10 70.89 30.73
N LEU A 17 -24.14 71.62 30.29
CA LEU A 17 -25.47 71.07 29.97
C LEU A 17 -25.85 71.24 28.48
N VAL A 18 -26.48 70.19 27.93
CA VAL A 18 -27.68 70.18 27.04
C VAL A 18 -27.68 71.03 25.75
N LEU A 19 -27.91 70.36 24.60
CA LEU A 19 -29.07 70.53 23.69
C LEU A 19 -29.04 69.36 22.66
N ILE A 20 -30.00 68.43 22.61
CA ILE A 20 -31.34 68.43 21.97
C ILE A 20 -31.32 68.16 20.45
N GLY A 21 -32.04 67.09 20.05
CA GLY A 21 -32.45 66.77 18.67
C GLY A 21 -31.75 65.57 18.01
N LEU A 22 -32.36 64.68 17.23
CA LEU A 22 -33.68 64.00 17.17
C LEU A 22 -33.70 63.23 15.83
N LEU A 23 -34.01 61.91 15.86
CA LEU A 23 -34.49 61.11 14.71
C LEU A 23 -33.44 60.85 13.57
N PRO A 24 -33.66 59.87 12.66
CA PRO A 24 -33.25 58.50 12.96
C PRO A 24 -32.49 57.78 11.82
N ILE A 25 -31.49 56.97 12.16
CA ILE A 25 -30.79 56.11 11.19
C ILE A 25 -31.15 54.64 11.45
N HIS A 26 -31.60 53.94 10.42
CA HIS A 26 -31.88 52.51 10.48
C HIS A 26 -30.55 51.73 10.51
N ALA A 27 -30.41 50.81 11.48
CA ALA A 27 -29.35 49.80 11.49
C ALA A 27 -30.02 48.42 11.52
N TRP A 28 -29.59 47.52 10.65
CA TRP A 28 -30.17 46.18 10.54
C TRP A 28 -29.70 45.28 11.67
N ALA A 29 -30.63 44.53 12.27
CA ALA A 29 -30.27 43.31 12.98
C ALA A 29 -29.93 42.24 11.93
N GLN A 30 -28.76 41.61 12.05
CA GLN A 30 -28.44 40.40 11.30
C GLN A 30 -28.64 39.20 12.22
N ASP A 31 -29.60 38.33 11.88
CA ASP A 31 -29.75 37.04 12.55
C ASP A 31 -28.55 36.15 12.21
N ALA A 32 -27.71 35.90 13.21
CA ALA A 32 -26.62 34.92 13.12
C ALA A 32 -27.18 33.52 13.37
N SER A 33 -27.96 32.98 12.42
CA SER A 33 -28.37 31.57 12.43
C SER A 33 -27.16 30.70 12.07
N GLU A 34 -26.44 30.23 13.09
CA GLU A 34 -25.29 29.34 12.95
C GLU A 34 -25.76 27.93 12.52
N THR A 35 -25.97 27.76 11.20
CA THR A 35 -26.40 26.48 10.63
C THR A 35 -25.27 25.46 10.71
N ALA A 36 -25.45 24.43 11.55
CA ALA A 36 -24.59 23.26 11.54
C ALA A 36 -24.48 22.67 10.11
N PRO A 37 -23.31 22.16 9.70
CA PRO A 37 -23.15 21.56 8.38
C PRO A 37 -24.13 20.39 8.23
N ALA A 38 -24.79 20.32 7.07
CA ALA A 38 -25.65 19.19 6.74
C ALA A 38 -24.84 17.87 6.76
N PRO A 39 -25.43 16.75 7.18
CA PRO A 39 -24.78 15.45 7.03
C PRO A 39 -24.49 15.20 5.55
N ASP A 40 -23.29 14.73 5.24
CA ASP A 40 -22.86 14.48 3.86
C ASP A 40 -23.79 13.46 3.19
N GLN A 41 -24.54 13.92 2.18
CA GLN A 41 -25.47 13.09 1.42
C GLN A 41 -24.78 12.50 0.19
N THR A 42 -23.71 11.74 0.44
CA THR A 42 -23.09 10.87 -0.55
C THR A 42 -24.15 9.88 -1.07
N GLN A 43 -24.60 10.08 -2.31
CA GLN A 43 -25.59 9.19 -2.92
C GLN A 43 -24.99 7.78 -3.08
N PRO A 44 -25.73 6.70 -2.76
CA PRO A 44 -25.19 5.35 -2.81
C PRO A 44 -24.75 4.99 -4.22
N ILE A 45 -23.49 4.59 -4.37
CA ILE A 45 -22.88 4.31 -5.68
C ILE A 45 -23.66 3.20 -6.39
N GLN A 46 -24.31 3.57 -7.51
CA GLN A 46 -25.07 2.64 -8.34
C GLN A 46 -24.15 1.53 -8.85
N LYS A 47 -24.48 0.28 -8.55
CA LYS A 47 -23.71 -0.86 -9.04
C LYS A 47 -24.10 -1.19 -10.49
N VAL A 48 -23.09 -1.38 -11.33
CA VAL A 48 -23.21 -1.57 -12.79
C VAL A 48 -22.19 -2.64 -13.21
N GLY A 49 -22.66 -3.72 -13.83
CA GLY A 49 -21.79 -4.80 -14.28
C GLY A 49 -22.53 -6.11 -14.57
N PRO A 50 -21.79 -7.21 -14.83
CA PRO A 50 -22.33 -8.57 -14.83
C PRO A 50 -22.87 -8.98 -13.44
N PRO A 51 -23.57 -10.13 -13.32
CA PRO A 51 -23.85 -10.72 -12.01
C PRO A 51 -22.57 -10.91 -11.17
N SER A 52 -22.76 -10.90 -9.85
CA SER A 52 -21.73 -10.64 -8.83
C SER A 52 -20.35 -11.23 -9.13
N VAL A 53 -19.35 -10.34 -9.25
CA VAL A 53 -17.94 -10.69 -9.43
C VAL A 53 -17.46 -11.42 -8.17
N LYS A 54 -17.03 -12.66 -8.34
CA LYS A 54 -16.39 -13.44 -7.28
C LYS A 54 -14.88 -13.42 -7.42
N VAL A 55 -14.19 -13.54 -6.29
CA VAL A 55 -12.76 -13.84 -6.23
C VAL A 55 -12.56 -15.23 -5.63
N LEU A 56 -11.61 -15.98 -6.19
CA LEU A 56 -11.13 -17.23 -5.64
C LEU A 56 -9.75 -17.03 -5.01
N GLN A 57 -9.56 -17.47 -3.76
CA GLN A 57 -8.23 -17.57 -3.15
C GLN A 57 -7.73 -19.01 -3.21
N ILE A 58 -6.49 -19.21 -3.66
CA ILE A 58 -5.80 -20.49 -3.53
C ILE A 58 -5.10 -20.56 -2.18
N VAL A 59 -5.38 -21.61 -1.41
CA VAL A 59 -4.72 -21.93 -0.12
C VAL A 59 -4.41 -23.42 -0.11
N GLU A 60 -3.15 -23.81 0.03
CA GLU A 60 -2.74 -25.21 -0.06
C GLU A 60 -3.33 -26.08 1.07
N SER A 61 -3.82 -27.26 0.71
CA SER A 61 -4.36 -28.22 1.68
C SER A 61 -3.31 -28.60 2.73
N GLY A 62 -3.60 -28.30 4.00
CA GLY A 62 -2.68 -28.55 5.12
C GLY A 62 -1.93 -27.31 5.61
N THR A 63 -2.06 -26.15 4.95
CA THR A 63 -1.52 -24.87 5.46
C THR A 63 -2.03 -24.58 6.87
N ILE A 64 -1.16 -24.74 7.87
CA ILE A 64 -1.49 -24.67 9.31
C ILE A 64 -1.93 -23.26 9.72
N SER A 65 -1.45 -22.22 9.04
CA SER A 65 -1.85 -20.83 9.26
C SER A 65 -1.92 -20.06 7.94
N ARG A 66 -3.12 -19.65 7.51
CA ARG A 66 -3.29 -18.67 6.44
C ARG A 66 -2.69 -17.32 6.84
N LYS A 67 -2.10 -16.59 5.88
CA LYS A 67 -1.65 -15.21 6.10
C LYS A 67 -2.78 -14.23 5.79
N TYR A 68 -2.86 -13.14 6.55
CA TYR A 68 -3.76 -12.00 6.30
C TYR A 68 -5.22 -12.36 5.97
N THR A 69 -5.84 -13.17 6.85
CA THR A 69 -7.18 -13.75 6.65
C THR A 69 -8.30 -12.73 6.52
N SER A 70 -8.20 -11.59 7.21
CA SER A 70 -9.11 -10.43 7.10
C SER A 70 -8.95 -9.67 5.79
N ALA A 71 -7.76 -9.69 5.20
CA ALA A 71 -7.33 -8.66 4.26
C ALA A 71 -8.07 -8.74 2.93
N LEU A 72 -8.17 -9.92 2.31
CA LEU A 72 -8.94 -10.04 1.07
C LEU A 72 -10.44 -9.68 1.28
N PRO A 73 -11.15 -10.15 2.33
CA PRO A 73 -12.47 -9.65 2.68
C PRO A 73 -12.57 -8.14 2.85
N THR A 74 -11.63 -7.50 3.56
CA THR A 74 -11.63 -6.04 3.75
C THR A 74 -11.42 -5.30 2.42
N LEU A 75 -10.50 -5.76 1.56
CA LEU A 75 -10.28 -5.18 0.24
C LEU A 75 -11.52 -5.33 -0.66
N LEU A 76 -12.18 -6.49 -0.63
CA LEU A 76 -13.41 -6.74 -1.39
C LEU A 76 -14.58 -5.88 -0.85
N GLY A 77 -14.64 -5.64 0.46
CA GLY A 77 -15.50 -4.62 1.08
C GLY A 77 -15.25 -3.24 0.49
N HIS A 78 -14.00 -2.77 0.53
CA HIS A 78 -13.60 -1.46 0.00
C HIS A 78 -13.92 -1.29 -1.49
N VAL A 79 -13.69 -2.32 -2.32
CA VAL A 79 -14.10 -2.32 -3.74
C VAL A 79 -15.63 -2.29 -3.88
N ALA A 80 -16.37 -3.04 -3.05
CA ALA A 80 -17.84 -3.07 -3.04
C ALA A 80 -18.49 -1.80 -2.46
N GLU A 81 -17.75 -0.99 -1.70
CA GLU A 81 -18.15 0.34 -1.26
C GLU A 81 -17.85 1.39 -2.34
N GLU A 82 -16.56 1.62 -2.66
CA GLU A 82 -16.06 2.77 -3.43
C GLU A 82 -16.30 2.69 -4.95
N THR A 83 -16.53 1.51 -5.52
CA THR A 83 -16.60 1.32 -6.98
C THR A 83 -18.01 0.94 -7.45
N SER A 84 -18.32 1.14 -8.73
CA SER A 84 -19.58 0.64 -9.31
C SER A 84 -19.60 -0.87 -9.52
N VAL A 85 -18.51 -1.59 -9.27
CA VAL A 85 -18.45 -3.06 -9.45
C VAL A 85 -19.30 -3.75 -8.38
N HIS A 86 -20.17 -4.66 -8.82
CA HIS A 86 -20.85 -5.58 -7.92
C HIS A 86 -19.93 -6.77 -7.61
N VAL A 87 -19.13 -6.67 -6.55
CA VAL A 87 -18.21 -7.73 -6.11
C VAL A 87 -18.70 -8.38 -4.81
N GLU A 88 -18.53 -9.69 -4.67
CA GLU A 88 -18.76 -10.39 -3.40
C GLU A 88 -17.72 -9.97 -2.36
N ARG A 89 -18.16 -9.62 -1.15
CA ARG A 89 -17.27 -9.20 -0.04
C ARG A 89 -16.47 -10.34 0.59
N ILE A 90 -16.78 -11.59 0.23
CA ILE A 90 -16.11 -12.79 0.73
C ILE A 90 -15.59 -13.59 -0.47
N GLN A 91 -14.34 -14.03 -0.41
CA GLN A 91 -13.74 -14.90 -1.42
C GLN A 91 -14.22 -16.35 -1.26
N ASP A 92 -14.41 -17.04 -2.38
CA ASP A 92 -14.40 -18.50 -2.38
C ASP A 92 -12.95 -19.01 -2.22
N VAL A 93 -12.79 -20.27 -1.82
CA VAL A 93 -11.46 -20.88 -1.61
C VAL A 93 -11.34 -22.20 -2.39
N ALA A 94 -10.15 -22.45 -2.95
CA ALA A 94 -9.75 -23.73 -3.54
C ALA A 94 -8.36 -24.16 -3.04
N ALA A 95 -8.12 -25.47 -3.02
CA ALA A 95 -6.88 -26.06 -2.50
C ALA A 95 -5.68 -25.90 -3.45
N SER A 96 -5.93 -25.86 -4.76
CA SER A 96 -4.93 -25.88 -5.82
C SER A 96 -5.55 -25.35 -7.12
N PHE A 97 -4.74 -25.19 -8.18
CA PHE A 97 -5.25 -24.89 -9.52
C PHE A 97 -5.79 -26.13 -10.26
N GLU A 98 -5.91 -27.28 -9.60
CA GLU A 98 -6.56 -28.47 -10.17
C GLU A 98 -8.09 -28.39 -10.12
N ASP A 99 -8.63 -27.59 -9.20
CA ASP A 99 -10.05 -27.34 -9.04
C ASP A 99 -10.61 -26.62 -10.28
N GLU A 100 -11.46 -27.32 -11.06
CA GLU A 100 -11.97 -26.77 -12.33
C GLU A 100 -12.85 -25.51 -12.13
N ARG A 101 -13.33 -25.25 -10.90
CA ARG A 101 -14.02 -24.00 -10.56
C ARG A 101 -13.16 -22.77 -10.82
N ILE A 102 -11.83 -22.86 -10.95
CA ILE A 102 -10.98 -21.70 -11.30
C ILE A 102 -11.49 -20.96 -12.56
N PHE A 103 -12.14 -21.66 -13.50
CA PHE A 103 -12.64 -21.05 -14.74
C PHE A 103 -13.86 -20.13 -14.55
N ASP A 104 -14.52 -20.18 -13.38
CA ASP A 104 -15.70 -19.38 -13.06
C ASP A 104 -15.36 -17.98 -12.50
N TYR A 105 -14.10 -17.70 -12.15
CA TYR A 105 -13.66 -16.47 -11.48
C TYR A 105 -12.76 -15.63 -12.41
N PRO A 106 -13.06 -14.35 -12.66
CA PRO A 106 -12.19 -13.49 -13.49
C PRO A 106 -10.85 -13.17 -12.80
N PHE A 107 -10.80 -13.25 -11.46
CA PHE A 107 -9.64 -12.93 -10.64
C PHE A 107 -9.37 -14.02 -9.59
N ILE A 108 -8.12 -14.50 -9.56
CA ILE A 108 -7.60 -15.39 -8.53
C ILE A 108 -6.54 -14.66 -7.71
N TYR A 109 -6.67 -14.73 -6.39
CA TYR A 109 -5.69 -14.24 -5.43
C TYR A 109 -4.88 -15.41 -4.84
N VAL A 110 -3.58 -15.21 -4.68
CA VAL A 110 -2.68 -16.13 -3.95
C VAL A 110 -1.76 -15.29 -3.08
N ASN A 111 -1.70 -15.53 -1.78
CA ASN A 111 -0.53 -15.08 -1.00
C ASN A 111 0.56 -16.15 -1.12
N TYR A 112 1.80 -15.74 -1.40
CA TYR A 112 2.94 -16.63 -1.59
C TYR A 112 3.15 -17.65 -0.46
N ALA A 113 2.81 -17.29 0.79
CA ALA A 113 2.96 -18.16 1.96
C ALA A 113 1.71 -19.00 2.29
N ASP A 114 0.59 -18.82 1.56
CA ASP A 114 -0.55 -19.76 1.56
C ASP A 114 -0.27 -20.98 0.64
N ARG A 115 0.94 -21.10 0.08
CA ARG A 115 1.50 -22.33 -0.51
C ARG A 115 2.84 -22.67 0.14
N GLU A 116 3.10 -23.96 0.35
CA GLU A 116 4.43 -24.44 0.76
C GLU A 116 5.40 -24.42 -0.42
N LYS A 117 4.91 -24.79 -1.62
CA LYS A 117 5.69 -24.96 -2.85
C LYS A 117 5.06 -24.30 -4.08
N TRP A 118 5.93 -23.80 -4.95
CA TRP A 118 5.63 -23.38 -6.32
C TRP A 118 6.05 -24.43 -7.35
N GLU A 119 5.74 -25.70 -7.07
CA GLU A 119 5.89 -26.83 -7.99
C GLU A 119 4.51 -27.24 -8.51
N PHE A 120 4.17 -26.93 -9.77
CA PHE A 120 2.83 -27.18 -10.31
C PHE A 120 2.68 -28.59 -10.92
N SER A 121 1.58 -29.27 -10.59
CA SER A 121 1.20 -30.55 -11.22
C SER A 121 0.93 -30.40 -12.74
N GLU A 122 0.85 -31.51 -13.49
CA GLU A 122 0.46 -31.43 -14.92
C GLU A 122 -0.96 -30.86 -15.10
N THR A 123 -1.87 -31.18 -14.16
CA THR A 123 -3.22 -30.63 -14.12
C THR A 123 -3.20 -29.13 -13.80
N GLU A 124 -2.46 -28.69 -12.77
CA GLU A 124 -2.30 -27.27 -12.48
C GLU A 124 -1.69 -26.52 -13.68
N ARG A 125 -0.61 -27.04 -14.30
CA ARG A 125 0.03 -26.38 -15.45
C ARG A 125 -0.90 -26.27 -16.66
N ARG A 126 -1.72 -27.29 -16.93
CA ARG A 126 -2.76 -27.28 -17.97
C ARG A 126 -3.87 -26.27 -17.65
N ASN A 127 -4.37 -26.29 -16.42
CA ASN A 127 -5.48 -25.47 -15.98
C ASN A 127 -5.10 -23.99 -15.91
N ILE A 128 -3.95 -23.64 -15.32
CA ILE A 128 -3.41 -22.27 -15.28
C ILE A 128 -3.16 -21.74 -16.70
N ARG A 129 -2.60 -22.56 -17.62
CA ARG A 129 -2.48 -22.18 -19.04
C ARG A 129 -3.86 -21.79 -19.59
N ALA A 130 -4.83 -22.69 -19.51
CA ALA A 130 -6.15 -22.49 -20.09
C ALA A 130 -6.86 -21.27 -19.50
N TYR A 131 -6.70 -21.04 -18.20
CA TYR A 131 -7.26 -19.90 -17.45
C TYR A 131 -6.71 -18.56 -17.97
N LEU A 132 -5.39 -18.39 -17.95
CA LEU A 132 -4.71 -17.17 -18.38
C LEU A 132 -4.89 -16.89 -19.88
N GLU A 133 -4.93 -17.94 -20.69
CA GLU A 133 -5.21 -17.86 -22.12
C GLU A 133 -6.69 -17.60 -22.48
N ARG A 134 -7.62 -17.73 -21.52
CA ARG A 134 -9.06 -17.40 -21.71
C ARG A 134 -9.43 -15.99 -21.26
N GLY A 135 -8.66 -15.37 -20.36
CA GLY A 135 -8.93 -14.02 -19.85
C GLY A 135 -8.73 -13.88 -18.34
N GLY A 136 -8.62 -14.98 -17.60
CA GLY A 136 -8.44 -14.94 -16.15
C GLY A 136 -7.15 -14.26 -15.68
N PHE A 137 -7.17 -13.65 -14.50
CA PHE A 137 -6.05 -12.91 -13.92
C PHE A 137 -5.60 -13.55 -12.60
N ILE A 138 -4.29 -13.66 -12.36
CA ILE A 138 -3.73 -14.14 -11.09
C ILE A 138 -2.90 -13.04 -10.43
N HIS A 139 -3.26 -12.63 -9.22
CA HIS A 139 -2.41 -11.80 -8.36
C HIS A 139 -1.72 -12.70 -7.31
N ILE A 140 -0.38 -12.59 -7.25
CA ILE A 140 0.47 -13.30 -6.30
C ILE A 140 1.08 -12.27 -5.35
N ASP A 141 0.44 -12.09 -4.19
CA ASP A 141 0.94 -11.23 -3.13
C ASP A 141 2.15 -11.86 -2.43
N ALA A 142 3.16 -11.05 -2.11
CA ALA A 142 4.50 -11.50 -1.75
C ALA A 142 5.17 -12.45 -2.77
N GLY A 143 4.68 -12.51 -4.02
CA GLY A 143 5.32 -13.19 -5.14
C GLY A 143 6.62 -12.54 -5.62
N ILE A 144 6.94 -11.36 -5.09
CA ILE A 144 8.27 -10.75 -5.09
C ILE A 144 8.83 -10.81 -3.66
N SER A 145 10.04 -11.32 -3.51
CA SER A 145 10.79 -11.29 -2.26
C SER A 145 12.26 -11.01 -2.55
N ALA A 146 12.85 -10.03 -1.86
CA ALA A 146 14.27 -9.68 -1.99
C ALA A 146 15.17 -10.80 -1.43
N ALA A 147 16.38 -10.96 -1.98
CA ALA A 147 17.27 -12.08 -1.63
C ALA A 147 17.51 -12.27 -0.11
N PHE A 148 17.57 -11.18 0.68
CA PHE A 148 17.77 -11.23 2.13
C PHE A 148 16.53 -11.66 2.94
N LEU A 149 15.35 -11.71 2.31
CA LEU A 149 14.08 -12.14 2.91
C LEU A 149 13.71 -13.59 2.58
N ARG A 150 14.16 -14.13 1.43
CA ARG A 150 13.71 -15.43 0.88
C ARG A 150 13.89 -16.62 1.83
N ASN A 151 14.96 -16.63 2.63
CA ASN A 151 15.27 -17.71 3.57
C ASN A 151 14.40 -17.68 4.85
N GLU A 152 13.72 -16.56 5.10
CA GLU A 152 12.91 -16.33 6.31
C GLU A 152 11.45 -16.11 5.89
N LYS A 153 10.69 -17.19 5.62
CA LYS A 153 9.31 -17.11 5.07
C LYS A 153 8.40 -16.14 5.86
N ASN A 154 8.54 -16.05 7.18
CA ASN A 154 7.79 -15.07 7.98
C ASN A 154 8.25 -13.63 7.77
N ALA A 155 9.55 -13.37 7.59
CA ALA A 155 10.06 -12.02 7.36
C ALA A 155 9.68 -11.49 5.97
N GLY A 156 9.70 -12.34 4.93
CA GLY A 156 9.15 -12.02 3.60
C GLY A 156 7.65 -11.72 3.60
N GLN A 157 6.92 -12.04 4.67
CA GLN A 157 5.51 -11.69 4.88
C GLN A 157 5.30 -10.42 5.72
N HIS A 158 6.33 -9.86 6.36
CA HIS A 158 6.21 -8.64 7.18
C HIS A 158 7.09 -7.48 6.69
N HIS A 159 7.97 -7.72 5.72
CA HIS A 159 8.88 -6.73 5.17
C HIS A 159 8.76 -6.68 3.65
N SER A 160 8.03 -5.69 3.14
CA SER A 160 8.20 -5.31 1.74
C SER A 160 9.61 -4.77 1.51
N PHE A 161 10.19 -5.13 0.37
CA PHE A 161 11.36 -4.49 -0.21
C PHE A 161 11.12 -4.36 -1.72
N ALA A 162 11.60 -3.29 -2.31
CA ALA A 162 11.47 -3.06 -3.74
C ALA A 162 12.55 -3.87 -4.47
N GLU A 163 12.15 -5.02 -5.00
CA GLU A 163 12.92 -5.97 -5.80
C GLU A 163 12.17 -6.13 -7.13
N TRP A 164 12.84 -6.02 -8.27
CA TRP A 164 12.18 -5.97 -9.59
C TRP A 164 12.26 -7.29 -10.37
N GLU A 165 12.36 -8.40 -9.63
CA GLU A 165 12.21 -9.78 -10.10
C GLU A 165 11.15 -10.53 -9.26
N ALA A 166 10.46 -11.50 -9.87
CA ALA A 166 9.64 -12.45 -9.10
C ALA A 166 10.56 -13.36 -8.26
N SER A 167 10.04 -13.91 -7.16
CA SER A 167 10.74 -14.96 -6.42
C SER A 167 11.12 -16.12 -7.38
N PRO A 168 12.34 -16.69 -7.29
CA PRO A 168 12.85 -17.60 -8.33
C PRO A 168 11.99 -18.83 -8.57
N ASP A 169 11.36 -19.35 -7.51
CA ASP A 169 10.43 -20.47 -7.55
C ASP A 169 9.13 -20.09 -8.29
N VAL A 170 8.53 -18.94 -8.01
CA VAL A 170 7.40 -18.40 -8.79
C VAL A 170 7.79 -18.19 -10.26
N ALA A 171 9.01 -17.70 -10.52
CA ALA A 171 9.50 -17.48 -11.87
C ALA A 171 9.67 -18.81 -12.65
N ASP A 172 10.27 -19.83 -12.05
CA ASP A 172 10.43 -21.16 -12.65
C ASP A 172 9.10 -21.92 -12.76
N ALA A 173 8.16 -21.74 -11.82
CA ALA A 173 6.81 -22.27 -11.87
C ALA A 173 6.07 -21.80 -13.13
N PHE A 174 6.04 -20.49 -13.39
CA PHE A 174 5.37 -19.95 -14.59
C PHE A 174 6.15 -20.17 -15.89
N LYS A 175 7.48 -20.30 -15.83
CA LYS A 175 8.33 -20.76 -16.95
C LYS A 175 8.00 -22.20 -17.36
N SER A 176 7.64 -23.08 -16.42
CA SER A 176 7.17 -24.44 -16.75
C SER A 176 5.85 -24.44 -17.53
N ILE A 177 5.01 -23.42 -17.34
CA ILE A 177 3.75 -23.22 -18.07
C ILE A 177 4.01 -22.51 -19.41
N PHE A 178 4.89 -21.50 -19.44
CA PHE A 178 5.19 -20.72 -20.63
C PHE A 178 6.71 -20.61 -20.87
N PRO A 179 7.36 -21.63 -21.47
CA PRO A 179 8.83 -21.68 -21.60
C PRO A 179 9.52 -20.55 -22.38
N GLY A 180 8.76 -19.72 -23.09
CA GLY A 180 9.25 -18.51 -23.79
C GLY A 180 8.81 -17.18 -23.17
N ARG A 181 8.10 -17.18 -22.03
CA ARG A 181 7.66 -15.97 -21.32
C ARG A 181 8.44 -15.81 -20.01
N LYS A 182 8.60 -14.57 -19.56
CA LYS A 182 9.22 -14.21 -18.28
C LYS A 182 8.41 -13.09 -17.66
N PHE A 183 8.41 -13.02 -16.33
CA PHE A 183 7.99 -11.81 -15.62
C PHE A 183 8.88 -10.63 -16.03
N LYS A 184 8.29 -9.43 -16.11
CA LYS A 184 8.99 -8.17 -16.39
C LYS A 184 8.55 -7.09 -15.41
N PRO A 185 9.43 -6.14 -15.02
CA PRO A 185 9.03 -4.92 -14.34
C PRO A 185 7.83 -4.23 -15.02
N LEU A 186 6.85 -3.83 -14.22
CA LEU A 186 5.85 -2.85 -14.64
C LEU A 186 6.48 -1.46 -14.46
N GLY A 187 6.72 -0.77 -15.58
CA GLY A 187 7.14 0.62 -15.53
C GLY A 187 6.05 1.51 -14.92
N ARG A 188 6.47 2.59 -14.26
CA ARG A 188 5.64 3.49 -13.45
C ARG A 188 4.33 3.94 -14.12
N SER A 189 4.36 4.24 -15.42
CA SER A 189 3.17 4.65 -16.20
C SER A 189 2.17 3.52 -16.55
N HIS A 190 2.34 2.30 -16.01
CA HIS A 190 1.42 1.19 -16.25
C HIS A 190 0.05 1.42 -15.59
N LYS A 191 -1.05 1.17 -16.31
CA LYS A 191 -2.40 1.53 -15.84
C LYS A 191 -2.88 0.82 -14.57
N VAL A 192 -2.21 -0.25 -14.11
CA VAL A 192 -2.44 -0.84 -12.78
C VAL A 192 -2.11 0.12 -11.62
N PHE A 193 -1.41 1.22 -11.86
CA PHE A 193 -1.13 2.26 -10.86
C PHE A 193 -2.07 3.49 -10.98
N SER A 194 -2.96 3.52 -11.98
CA SER A 194 -3.76 4.71 -12.35
C SER A 194 -5.04 4.39 -13.15
N CYS A 195 -5.78 3.34 -12.76
CA CYS A 195 -7.03 2.95 -13.44
C CYS A 195 -8.30 3.26 -12.64
N PHE A 196 -8.20 3.52 -11.33
CA PHE A 196 -9.31 3.99 -10.51
C PHE A 196 -8.85 5.11 -9.56
N TYR A 197 -7.94 4.81 -8.63
CA TYR A 197 -7.21 5.84 -7.88
C TYR A 197 -6.00 6.32 -8.71
N GLU A 198 -5.85 7.64 -8.83
CA GLU A 198 -4.64 8.31 -9.32
C GLU A 198 -4.10 9.21 -8.21
N GLY A 199 -2.78 9.22 -7.99
CA GLY A 199 -2.15 10.03 -6.94
C GLY A 199 -1.52 9.23 -5.81
N LEU A 200 -1.38 9.91 -4.67
CA LEU A 200 -1.10 9.34 -3.36
C LEU A 200 -2.31 9.64 -2.45
N PRO A 201 -2.49 8.92 -1.32
CA PRO A 201 -3.31 9.39 -0.22
C PRO A 201 -2.82 10.74 0.36
N ASP A 202 -3.56 11.28 1.33
CA ASP A 202 -3.17 12.48 2.08
C ASP A 202 -1.75 12.34 2.68
N THR A 203 -0.84 13.22 2.25
CA THR A 203 0.55 13.25 2.74
C THR A 203 0.83 14.36 3.77
N GLU A 204 -0.14 15.21 4.10
CA GLU A 204 0.09 16.39 4.96
C GLU A 204 0.46 16.03 6.40
N LYS A 205 0.07 14.83 6.85
CA LYS A 205 0.35 14.30 8.19
C LYS A 205 1.68 13.54 8.29
N LEU A 206 2.39 13.31 7.17
CA LEU A 206 3.66 12.60 7.17
C LEU A 206 4.81 13.51 7.65
N PRO A 207 5.75 13.03 8.48
CA PRO A 207 7.00 13.75 8.76
C PRO A 207 7.77 14.02 7.47
N GLU A 208 8.40 15.19 7.34
CA GLU A 208 8.89 15.69 6.04
C GLU A 208 9.85 14.73 5.32
N THR A 209 10.82 14.10 6.02
CA THR A 209 11.72 13.08 5.42
C THR A 209 10.95 11.89 4.82
N VAL A 210 9.84 11.51 5.44
CA VAL A 210 8.97 10.42 4.97
C VAL A 210 8.10 10.90 3.81
N ARG A 211 7.61 12.14 3.88
CA ARG A 211 6.85 12.80 2.81
C ARG A 211 7.68 12.97 1.54
N GLU A 212 8.89 13.51 1.64
CA GLU A 212 9.85 13.62 0.55
C GLU A 212 10.17 12.25 -0.08
N PHE A 213 10.41 11.23 0.75
CA PHE A 213 10.66 9.86 0.26
C PHE A 213 9.47 9.33 -0.53
N VAL A 214 8.24 9.44 -0.01
CA VAL A 214 7.04 8.97 -0.72
C VAL A 214 6.83 9.75 -2.01
N ILE A 215 6.90 11.08 -1.98
CA ILE A 215 6.65 11.93 -3.15
C ILE A 215 7.69 11.72 -4.26
N ASN A 216 8.96 11.47 -3.93
CA ASN A 216 10.02 11.32 -4.94
C ASN A 216 10.31 9.87 -5.37
N GLU A 217 10.15 8.88 -4.47
CA GLU A 217 10.41 7.46 -4.77
C GLU A 217 9.15 6.74 -5.29
N LYS A 218 7.95 7.16 -4.87
CA LYS A 218 6.67 6.54 -5.27
C LYS A 218 5.86 7.37 -6.25
N TRP A 219 6.01 8.69 -6.24
CA TRP A 219 5.31 9.65 -7.11
C TRP A 219 6.35 10.46 -7.95
N PRO A 220 6.02 11.47 -8.78
CA PRO A 220 4.76 11.74 -9.48
C PRO A 220 4.43 10.72 -10.58
N GLN A 221 5.31 9.74 -10.84
CA GLN A 221 5.12 8.76 -11.90
C GLN A 221 4.43 7.46 -11.45
N GLY A 222 4.23 7.25 -10.15
CA GLY A 222 3.47 6.11 -9.62
C GLY A 222 4.20 4.77 -9.73
N THR A 223 5.01 4.39 -8.74
CA THR A 223 5.53 3.00 -8.71
C THR A 223 5.63 2.37 -7.33
N TYR A 224 5.13 1.15 -7.29
CA TYR A 224 5.52 0.13 -6.33
C TYR A 224 6.09 -1.03 -7.15
N SER A 225 7.14 -1.72 -6.68
CA SER A 225 7.74 -2.77 -7.51
C SER A 225 6.72 -3.87 -7.75
N PHE A 226 6.31 -4.02 -9.01
CA PHE A 226 5.45 -5.09 -9.49
C PHE A 226 6.12 -5.72 -10.71
N VAL A 227 5.99 -7.04 -10.87
CA VAL A 227 6.39 -7.73 -12.10
C VAL A 227 5.24 -8.52 -12.69
N GLY A 228 5.16 -8.52 -14.02
CA GLY A 228 4.01 -9.04 -14.75
C GLY A 228 4.39 -10.07 -15.80
N LEU A 229 3.56 -11.12 -15.92
CA LEU A 229 3.61 -12.07 -17.03
C LEU A 229 2.55 -11.71 -18.06
N THR A 230 2.98 -11.30 -19.26
CA THR A 230 2.08 -10.98 -20.37
C THR A 230 1.62 -12.26 -21.08
N VAL A 231 0.32 -12.52 -21.15
CA VAL A 231 -0.28 -13.64 -21.91
C VAL A 231 -1.28 -13.08 -22.93
N LYS A 232 -1.20 -13.54 -24.19
CA LYS A 232 -2.00 -13.05 -25.33
C LYS A 232 -2.06 -11.51 -25.51
N GLY A 233 -1.05 -10.79 -25.02
CA GLY A 233 -0.88 -9.33 -25.21
C GLY A 233 -1.21 -8.48 -23.98
N ARG A 234 -2.03 -8.98 -23.05
CA ARG A 234 -2.37 -8.32 -21.78
C ARG A 234 -1.52 -8.83 -20.61
N LEU A 235 -1.47 -8.06 -19.52
CA LEU A 235 -1.01 -8.55 -18.22
C LEU A 235 -1.98 -9.63 -17.72
N ALA A 236 -1.47 -10.80 -17.32
CA ALA A 236 -2.31 -11.93 -16.89
C ALA A 236 -1.89 -12.54 -15.55
N VAL A 237 -0.62 -12.42 -15.17
CA VAL A 237 -0.14 -12.73 -13.81
C VAL A 237 0.61 -11.52 -13.29
N LEU A 238 0.32 -11.10 -12.06
CA LEU A 238 0.96 -10.00 -11.36
C LEU A 238 1.60 -10.53 -10.06
N CYS A 239 2.87 -10.24 -9.84
CA CYS A 239 3.54 -10.46 -8.56
C CYS A 239 3.86 -9.14 -7.88
N SER A 240 3.59 -9.06 -6.57
CA SER A 240 3.96 -7.93 -5.71
C SER A 240 4.83 -8.38 -4.54
N PRO A 241 5.58 -7.48 -3.88
CA PRO A 241 5.99 -7.64 -2.49
C PRO A 241 4.75 -7.76 -1.61
N ILE A 242 4.91 -8.12 -0.34
CA ILE A 242 3.76 -8.15 0.58
C ILE A 242 3.06 -6.78 0.60
N ILE A 243 1.78 -6.78 0.22
CA ILE A 243 0.87 -5.63 0.33
C ILE A 243 -0.43 -5.96 1.08
N ALA A 244 -0.81 -7.24 1.26
CA ALA A 244 -1.99 -7.59 2.06
C ALA A 244 -1.87 -7.23 3.56
N MET A 245 -0.65 -7.00 4.07
CA MET A 245 -0.44 -6.38 5.38
C MET A 245 -1.08 -4.98 5.49
N GLY A 246 -1.30 -4.32 4.37
CA GLY A 246 -1.79 -2.96 4.24
C GLY A 246 -3.30 -2.78 4.36
N TRP A 247 -4.11 -3.79 4.11
CA TRP A 247 -5.56 -3.59 3.97
C TRP A 247 -6.43 -4.49 4.86
N GLY A 248 -5.86 -5.23 5.82
CA GLY A 248 -6.63 -6.04 6.78
C GLY A 248 -7.23 -5.23 7.93
N LYS A 249 -8.55 -5.27 8.10
CA LYS A 249 -9.28 -4.73 9.27
C LYS A 249 -9.95 -5.84 10.06
N ASN A 250 -9.91 -5.74 11.39
CA ASN A 250 -10.63 -6.66 12.28
C ASN A 250 -12.13 -6.30 12.37
N GLN A 251 -12.89 -7.11 13.12
CA GLN A 251 -14.35 -6.97 13.29
C GLN A 251 -14.80 -5.63 13.92
N LEU A 252 -13.89 -4.83 14.47
CA LEU A 252 -14.16 -3.49 15.02
C LEU A 252 -13.80 -2.36 14.03
N GLY A 253 -13.39 -2.69 12.80
CA GLY A 253 -12.97 -1.73 11.77
C GLY A 253 -11.53 -1.20 11.91
N ASN A 254 -10.81 -1.58 12.96
CA ASN A 254 -9.42 -1.18 13.18
C ASN A 254 -8.47 -2.03 12.32
N TRP A 255 -7.38 -1.44 11.83
CA TRP A 255 -6.32 -2.15 11.12
C TRP A 255 -5.70 -3.28 11.97
N GLU A 256 -5.32 -4.39 11.34
CA GLU A 256 -4.73 -5.55 12.01
C GLU A 256 -3.19 -5.52 12.09
N THR A 257 -2.54 -4.57 11.43
CA THR A 257 -1.07 -4.42 11.45
C THR A 257 -0.67 -3.00 11.86
N THR A 258 0.64 -2.78 12.00
CA THR A 258 1.19 -1.43 12.15
C THR A 258 2.40 -1.32 11.24
N ILE A 259 2.37 -0.36 10.32
CA ILE A 259 3.30 -0.28 9.20
C ILE A 259 4.27 0.88 9.44
N GLY A 260 5.55 0.58 9.24
CA GLY A 260 6.61 1.57 9.19
C GLY A 260 7.26 1.59 7.81
N PHE A 261 7.82 2.73 7.44
CA PHE A 261 8.62 2.86 6.23
C PHE A 261 10.11 2.76 6.53
N ARG A 262 10.86 2.24 5.56
CA ARG A 262 12.31 2.11 5.61
C ARG A 262 12.91 2.91 4.47
N ILE A 263 13.68 3.94 4.80
CA ILE A 263 14.16 4.99 3.88
C ILE A 263 15.67 4.85 3.71
N ARG A 264 16.18 5.16 2.51
CA ARG A 264 17.61 5.12 2.17
C ARG A 264 18.27 6.48 2.42
N GLU A 265 18.90 6.65 3.58
CA GLU A 265 19.45 7.94 4.00
C GLU A 265 20.92 8.10 3.61
N GLY A 266 21.21 9.26 3.02
CA GLY A 266 22.54 9.77 2.78
C GLY A 266 22.87 10.91 3.76
N GLY A 267 24.15 11.25 3.88
CA GLY A 267 24.61 12.36 4.71
C GLY A 267 26.03 12.78 4.32
N LYS A 268 26.42 14.00 4.67
CA LYS A 268 27.79 14.49 4.38
C LYS A 268 28.82 13.66 5.15
N GLY A 269 29.71 12.98 4.44
CA GLY A 269 30.69 12.05 5.02
C GLY A 269 30.12 10.67 5.34
N LEU A 270 28.81 10.42 5.16
CA LEU A 270 28.22 9.12 5.47
C LEU A 270 28.68 8.03 4.51
N SER A 271 28.83 8.35 3.21
CA SER A 271 29.20 7.34 2.22
C SER A 271 30.63 6.85 2.45
N GLU A 272 31.51 7.77 2.82
CA GLU A 272 32.94 7.57 3.08
C GLU A 272 33.17 6.88 4.44
N ASN A 273 32.36 7.21 5.45
CA ASN A 273 32.35 6.53 6.75
C ASN A 273 31.78 5.10 6.66
N LEU A 274 30.80 4.86 5.77
CA LEU A 274 30.29 3.52 5.52
C LEU A 274 31.30 2.69 4.74
N GLU A 275 31.82 3.18 3.61
CA GLU A 275 32.80 2.46 2.78
C GLU A 275 34.00 1.93 3.58
N THR A 276 34.42 2.66 4.62
CA THR A 276 35.54 2.32 5.50
C THR A 276 35.13 1.51 6.75
N ALA A 277 33.85 1.26 6.99
CA ALA A 277 33.33 0.48 8.11
C ALA A 277 33.49 -1.03 7.89
N ALA A 278 33.76 -1.77 8.97
CA ALA A 278 33.91 -3.22 8.93
C ALA A 278 32.53 -3.92 8.87
N TYR A 279 32.06 -4.24 7.66
CA TYR A 279 30.79 -4.95 7.43
C TYR A 279 30.79 -6.38 7.99
N GLY A 280 30.36 -6.55 9.24
CA GLY A 280 30.10 -7.87 9.84
C GLY A 280 28.78 -8.54 9.39
N GLY A 281 27.96 -7.84 8.60
CA GLY A 281 26.64 -8.30 8.14
C GLY A 281 26.69 -9.20 6.90
N LYS A 282 25.63 -9.99 6.70
CA LYS A 282 25.47 -10.79 5.47
C LYS A 282 25.16 -9.87 4.27
N ARG A 283 25.91 -10.03 3.19
CA ARG A 283 25.68 -9.37 1.89
C ARG A 283 24.64 -10.11 1.06
N PHE A 284 23.77 -9.36 0.39
CA PHE A 284 22.81 -9.83 -0.60
C PHE A 284 22.70 -8.81 -1.75
N ASP A 285 22.65 -9.27 -2.99
CA ASP A 285 22.40 -8.39 -4.14
C ASP A 285 20.89 -8.36 -4.43
N THR A 286 20.34 -7.19 -4.78
CA THR A 286 18.90 -6.99 -5.12
C THR A 286 18.76 -6.14 -6.38
N ARG A 287 17.80 -6.43 -7.27
CA ARG A 287 17.66 -5.75 -8.56
C ARG A 287 16.70 -4.55 -8.50
N ARG A 288 17.12 -3.45 -9.11
CA ARG A 288 16.39 -2.19 -9.30
C ARG A 288 15.48 -2.21 -10.54
N GLU A 289 14.58 -1.23 -10.66
CA GLU A 289 13.73 -1.00 -11.84
C GLU A 289 14.53 -0.90 -13.15
N ASP A 290 15.70 -0.24 -13.08
CA ASP A 290 16.65 -0.04 -14.18
C ASP A 290 17.47 -1.31 -14.54
N GLY A 291 17.34 -2.38 -13.76
CA GLY A 291 18.02 -3.66 -13.96
C GLY A 291 19.38 -3.79 -13.27
N ALA A 292 19.95 -2.70 -12.75
CA ALA A 292 21.19 -2.72 -11.98
C ALA A 292 20.98 -3.30 -10.56
N LEU A 293 22.09 -3.55 -9.86
CA LEU A 293 22.09 -4.21 -8.55
C LEU A 293 22.44 -3.22 -7.43
N ASP A 294 21.55 -3.11 -6.45
CA ASP A 294 21.90 -2.59 -5.13
C ASP A 294 22.52 -3.74 -4.30
N VAL A 295 23.63 -3.46 -3.60
CA VAL A 295 24.26 -4.42 -2.69
C VAL A 295 23.83 -4.11 -1.25
N VAL A 296 22.99 -4.98 -0.69
CA VAL A 296 22.34 -4.81 0.62
C VAL A 296 23.08 -5.61 1.69
N PHE A 297 23.35 -4.98 2.84
CA PHE A 297 24.03 -5.59 3.98
C PHE A 297 23.08 -5.66 5.19
N CYS A 298 22.95 -6.86 5.76
CA CYS A 298 22.05 -7.13 6.89
C CYS A 298 22.85 -7.54 8.13
N GLU A 299 22.74 -6.78 9.22
CA GLU A 299 23.37 -7.09 10.51
C GLU A 299 22.65 -8.23 11.24
N GLN A 300 21.34 -8.31 11.09
CA GLN A 300 20.50 -9.40 11.57
C GLN A 300 19.78 -10.04 10.38
N ALA A 301 19.33 -11.29 10.52
CA ALA A 301 18.58 -11.98 9.48
C ALA A 301 17.34 -11.13 9.07
N ALA A 302 17.09 -11.03 7.76
CA ALA A 302 16.03 -10.23 7.15
C ALA A 302 16.02 -8.71 7.43
N THR A 303 16.95 -8.17 8.23
CA THR A 303 17.00 -6.75 8.62
C THR A 303 18.16 -6.02 7.92
N PRO A 304 17.91 -5.34 6.79
CA PRO A 304 18.94 -4.59 6.08
C PRO A 304 19.28 -3.29 6.83
N ALA A 305 20.57 -3.02 6.97
CA ALA A 305 21.12 -1.85 7.66
C ALA A 305 21.81 -0.88 6.68
N TRP A 306 22.53 -1.40 5.68
CA TRP A 306 23.31 -0.61 4.73
C TRP A 306 23.01 -1.03 3.29
N VAL A 307 23.18 -0.10 2.34
CA VAL A 307 23.14 -0.39 0.90
C VAL A 307 24.25 0.36 0.17
N GLN A 308 24.94 -0.33 -0.73
CA GLN A 308 25.75 0.27 -1.79
C GLN A 308 24.91 0.32 -3.08
N GLU A 309 24.71 1.51 -3.63
CA GLU A 309 23.99 1.71 -4.88
C GLU A 309 24.92 1.47 -6.09
N PRO A 310 24.41 1.21 -7.32
CA PRO A 310 25.23 0.85 -8.49
C PRO A 310 26.34 1.85 -8.88
N ASN A 311 26.24 3.09 -8.41
CA ASN A 311 27.21 4.17 -8.61
C ASN A 311 28.31 4.23 -7.53
N GLY A 312 28.32 3.28 -6.59
CA GLY A 312 29.25 3.22 -5.45
C GLY A 312 28.82 4.02 -4.22
N VAL A 313 27.72 4.78 -4.27
CA VAL A 313 27.23 5.57 -3.13
C VAL A 313 26.68 4.65 -2.04
N TRP A 314 27.13 4.85 -0.81
CA TRP A 314 26.64 4.13 0.35
C TRP A 314 25.56 4.93 1.10
N ARG A 315 24.52 4.23 1.55
CA ARG A 315 23.42 4.77 2.35
C ARG A 315 23.07 3.83 3.50
N MET A 316 22.48 4.38 4.56
CA MET A 316 21.88 3.58 5.63
C MET A 316 20.37 3.39 5.41
N PHE A 317 19.80 2.35 6.01
CA PHE A 317 18.36 2.15 6.09
C PHE A 317 17.82 2.67 7.42
N ALA A 318 17.24 3.87 7.41
CA ALA A 318 16.49 4.41 8.54
C ALA A 318 15.08 3.82 8.59
N TYR A 319 14.53 3.62 9.79
CA TYR A 319 13.24 2.98 10.02
C TYR A 319 12.27 3.94 10.74
N TYR A 320 11.25 4.39 10.04
CA TYR A 320 10.26 5.35 10.52
C TYR A 320 8.95 4.66 10.89
N ARG A 321 8.41 4.98 12.08
CA ARG A 321 7.14 4.45 12.60
C ARG A 321 6.40 5.54 13.36
N SER A 322 5.15 5.80 12.99
CA SER A 322 4.17 6.58 13.74
C SER A 322 2.77 6.14 13.31
N THR A 323 1.73 6.63 13.98
CA THR A 323 0.34 6.33 13.59
C THR A 323 0.06 6.88 12.18
N GLU A 324 0.49 8.10 11.90
CA GLU A 324 0.27 8.81 10.62
C GLU A 324 0.94 8.08 9.46
N ILE A 325 2.14 7.51 9.67
CA ILE A 325 2.84 6.67 8.70
C ILE A 325 2.10 5.35 8.46
N SER A 326 1.53 4.75 9.51
CA SER A 326 0.77 3.51 9.40
C SER A 326 -0.53 3.74 8.62
N GLU A 327 -1.34 4.73 9.01
CA GLU A 327 -2.60 5.07 8.32
C GLU A 327 -2.35 5.40 6.84
N PHE A 328 -1.36 6.26 6.52
CA PHE A 328 -0.98 6.54 5.14
C PHE A 328 -0.58 5.28 4.37
N ALA A 329 0.18 4.37 4.99
CA ALA A 329 0.56 3.12 4.36
C ALA A 329 -0.65 2.20 4.11
N HIS A 330 -1.61 2.16 5.04
CA HIS A 330 -2.84 1.41 4.87
C HIS A 330 -3.69 1.95 3.71
N ASP A 331 -3.89 3.26 3.63
CA ASP A 331 -4.58 3.90 2.50
C ASP A 331 -3.86 3.63 1.18
N PHE A 332 -2.53 3.82 1.13
CA PHE A 332 -1.73 3.63 -0.08
C PHE A 332 -1.80 2.19 -0.60
N TYR A 333 -1.69 1.19 0.30
CA TYR A 333 -1.81 -0.21 -0.11
C TYR A 333 -3.25 -0.56 -0.50
N THR A 334 -4.26 -0.03 0.20
CA THR A 334 -5.67 -0.26 -0.15
C THR A 334 -5.98 0.31 -1.54
N GLN A 335 -5.52 1.51 -1.86
CA GLN A 335 -5.64 2.11 -3.21
C GLN A 335 -4.95 1.25 -4.29
N LEU A 336 -3.76 0.71 -4.02
CA LEU A 336 -3.09 -0.23 -4.92
C LEU A 336 -3.89 -1.53 -5.10
N GLY A 337 -4.44 -2.11 -4.02
CA GLY A 337 -5.29 -3.31 -4.09
C GLY A 337 -6.55 -3.09 -4.94
N VAL A 338 -7.21 -1.94 -4.78
CA VAL A 338 -8.38 -1.56 -5.59
C VAL A 338 -7.98 -1.39 -7.06
N ASN A 339 -6.87 -0.71 -7.34
CA ASN A 339 -6.37 -0.56 -8.71
C ASN A 339 -5.99 -1.92 -9.35
N ILE A 340 -5.42 -2.87 -8.62
CA ILE A 340 -5.16 -4.23 -9.12
C ILE A 340 -6.47 -4.93 -9.50
N MET A 341 -7.47 -4.88 -8.62
CA MET A 341 -8.80 -5.46 -8.85
C MET A 341 -9.50 -4.83 -10.06
N ILE A 342 -9.57 -3.49 -10.14
CA ILE A 342 -10.23 -2.80 -11.25
C ILE A 342 -9.49 -3.02 -12.57
N TYR A 343 -8.16 -2.96 -12.58
CA TYR A 343 -7.37 -3.28 -13.78
C TYR A 343 -7.71 -4.68 -14.31
N ALA A 344 -7.67 -5.70 -13.45
CA ALA A 344 -7.90 -7.09 -13.84
C ALA A 344 -9.33 -7.39 -14.33
N LEU A 345 -10.31 -6.54 -13.98
CA LEU A 345 -11.69 -6.63 -14.44
C LEU A 345 -11.97 -5.80 -15.70
N THR A 346 -11.01 -5.03 -16.20
CA THR A 346 -11.22 -4.04 -17.28
C THR A 346 -10.15 -4.04 -18.41
N HIS A 347 -9.03 -4.78 -18.27
CA HIS A 347 -7.88 -4.77 -19.20
C HIS A 347 -7.36 -6.19 -19.55
#